data_AF-A0A1E4QZZ2-F1
#
_entry.id   AF-A0A1E4QZZ2-F1
#
_cell.length_a   1.000
_cell.length_b   1.000
_cell.length_c   1.000
_cell.angle_alpha   90.00
_cell.angle_beta   90.00
_cell.angle_gamma   90.00
#
_symmetry.space_group_name_H-M   'P 1'
#
loop_
_entity.id
_entity.type
_entity.pdbx_description
1 polymer ?
#
loop_
_entity_poly.entity_id
_entity_poly.type
_entity_poly.pdbx_seq_one_letter_code
_entity_poly.pdbx_strand_id
1 'polypeptide(L)'
;MIIEKELLGLSDVAKLCGTSNSNISNWRSRDSKFPTPYTDTSAGPIWKAEDIVEYLKRKFKDEYDVISTGKISSKRMAIIGRARGGKSFVNSRFVFDRNGFVNLFCGNNSDKTACPIFIKISEYVTLESFVFHTDFNSIYRVEDENDELKKLKNRISELVDKSYLQDEVQKMVEIEGVIREIRSIEELYPNRKNSNTYIDTFQRPSVFCKELLRECGLGSIEIVDTPGVSGNVEAAKIAKSDIYLFLVKPDNGDESQTLRKIVTQIKADVATSKVAFLYKKEGFFFTHKKYEDARIAVRKDMEAYSELFKDLKGNIISTELDVLDPASHCILFPTMDRDEITLPEELFLEEVKVKLLEAFKPENESRKDEEFEKMISELGIKANTFTLDIMRNIPVHEFGKGENEYSLDQVIAGQHDRVMTKDNYRLHNDLDKAYSKESSILDKYFSTFTAAEYPEEWQQILIKYIYRKLIISVRADRGLGVGTHPWEEKPARTMLVEESILAERILGNIIEKDKVFRNEAYRKALRDSNITSASWNYVGCIDNDEAITKLKIVKECLSNVGVSSRQEMVLCRYVGGLRKIAQYKILKKMGYKEDECMKELKSLPF
;
A
#
# COMPACT_ATOMS: atom_id res chain seq x y z
N MET A 1 17.12 17.73 1.76
CA MET A 1 16.02 18.30 0.95
C MET A 1 15.48 17.24 0.00
N ILE A 2 14.15 17.20 -0.23
CA ILE A 2 13.52 16.27 -1.17
C ILE A 2 12.77 17.04 -2.25
N ILE A 3 12.85 16.53 -3.48
CA ILE A 3 12.09 17.01 -4.62
C ILE A 3 11.00 16.00 -4.97
N GLU A 4 9.75 16.36 -4.69
CA GLU A 4 8.56 15.53 -4.97
C GLU A 4 7.97 15.81 -6.37
N LYS A 5 8.55 16.74 -7.12
CA LYS A 5 8.17 17.03 -8.51
C LYS A 5 9.05 16.23 -9.47
N GLU A 6 8.45 15.70 -10.52
CA GLU A 6 9.16 14.98 -11.58
C GLU A 6 9.83 15.95 -12.57
N LEU A 7 9.09 17.01 -12.88
CA LEU A 7 9.51 18.06 -13.79
C LEU A 7 9.62 19.37 -13.03
N LEU A 8 10.74 20.05 -13.22
CA LEU A 8 11.03 21.33 -12.62
C LEU A 8 11.01 22.40 -13.71
N GLY A 9 10.17 23.41 -13.53
CA GLY A 9 10.29 24.65 -14.28
C GLY A 9 11.41 25.52 -13.73
N LEU A 10 11.72 26.60 -14.43
CA LEU A 10 12.78 27.53 -14.05
C LEU A 10 12.59 28.12 -12.64
N SER A 11 11.35 28.43 -12.26
CA SER A 11 10.99 28.91 -10.93
C SER A 11 11.15 27.85 -9.83
N ASP A 12 10.87 26.58 -10.17
CA ASP A 12 11.04 25.47 -9.24
C ASP A 12 12.53 25.26 -8.91
N VAL A 13 13.39 25.27 -9.94
CA VAL A 13 14.85 25.17 -9.76
C VAL A 13 15.38 26.36 -8.96
N ALA A 14 14.90 27.58 -9.22
CA ALA A 14 15.31 28.77 -8.50
C ALA A 14 14.97 28.67 -7.00
N LYS A 15 13.73 28.28 -6.69
CA LYS A 15 13.25 28.06 -5.32
C LYS A 15 14.07 26.96 -4.61
N LEU A 16 14.31 25.84 -5.29
CA LEU A 16 15.11 24.72 -4.80
C LEU A 16 16.53 25.16 -4.38
N CYS A 17 17.13 26.05 -5.18
CA CYS A 17 18.49 26.52 -4.95
C CYS A 17 18.56 27.78 -4.07
N GLY A 18 17.43 28.24 -3.49
CA GLY A 18 17.38 29.46 -2.71
C GLY A 18 17.83 30.71 -3.47
N THR A 19 17.58 30.75 -4.79
CA THR A 19 18.10 31.79 -5.70
C THR A 19 17.01 32.35 -6.61
N SER A 20 17.37 33.33 -7.45
CA SER A 20 16.43 33.95 -8.39
C SER A 20 16.36 33.20 -9.72
N ASN A 21 15.23 33.37 -10.42
CA ASN A 21 15.05 32.91 -11.79
C ASN A 21 16.19 33.38 -12.72
N SER A 22 16.64 34.63 -12.55
CA SER A 22 17.75 35.19 -13.33
C SER A 22 19.07 34.44 -13.11
N ASN A 23 19.36 34.00 -11.88
CA ASN A 23 20.55 33.22 -11.58
C ASN A 23 20.52 31.83 -12.22
N ILE A 24 19.36 31.18 -12.26
CA ILE A 24 19.20 29.89 -12.98
C ILE A 24 19.38 30.09 -14.49
N SER A 25 18.81 31.16 -15.07
CA SER A 25 19.07 31.51 -16.48
C SER A 25 20.55 31.77 -16.76
N ASN A 26 21.26 32.40 -15.83
CA ASN A 26 22.71 32.60 -15.92
C ASN A 26 23.48 31.28 -15.83
N TRP A 27 23.08 30.34 -14.97
CA TRP A 27 23.69 29.01 -14.92
C TRP A 27 23.45 28.26 -16.24
N ARG A 28 22.23 28.27 -16.76
CA ARG A 28 21.92 27.66 -18.07
C ARG A 28 22.81 28.20 -19.19
N SER A 29 23.08 29.51 -19.21
CA SER A 29 23.83 30.15 -20.28
C SER A 29 25.35 30.07 -20.12
N ARG A 30 25.87 29.99 -18.88
CA ARG A 30 27.30 30.15 -18.58
C ARG A 30 27.96 28.93 -17.95
N ASP A 31 27.19 28.07 -17.29
CA ASP A 31 27.70 26.84 -16.70
C ASP A 31 27.45 25.68 -17.65
N SER A 32 28.50 25.25 -18.34
CA SER A 32 28.44 24.15 -19.31
C SER A 32 28.06 22.81 -18.69
N LYS A 33 28.07 22.69 -17.35
CA LYS A 33 27.64 21.49 -16.62
C LYS A 33 26.17 21.56 -16.21
N PHE A 34 25.51 22.70 -16.35
CA PHE A 34 24.08 22.81 -16.07
C PHE A 34 23.29 21.97 -17.07
N PRO A 35 22.29 21.18 -16.62
CA PRO A 35 21.62 20.23 -17.49
C PRO A 35 20.83 20.93 -18.61
N THR A 36 20.83 20.31 -19.78
CA THR A 36 19.96 20.71 -20.87
C THR A 36 18.50 20.45 -20.50
N PRO A 37 17.57 21.38 -20.80
CA PRO A 37 16.14 21.13 -20.57
C PRO A 37 15.68 19.85 -21.27
N TYR A 38 14.79 19.12 -20.61
CA TYR A 38 14.08 17.99 -21.21
C TYR A 38 13.17 18.46 -22.35
N THR A 39 12.48 19.58 -22.15
CA THR A 39 11.67 20.26 -23.16
C THR A 39 11.74 21.77 -22.94
N ASP A 40 11.82 22.55 -24.03
CA ASP A 40 11.55 23.98 -24.02
C ASP A 40 10.10 24.21 -24.49
N THR A 41 9.27 24.80 -23.62
CA THR A 41 7.87 25.14 -23.93
C THR A 41 7.71 26.65 -24.10
N SER A 42 6.54 27.09 -24.59
CA SER A 42 6.18 28.52 -24.61
C SER A 42 6.17 29.16 -23.22
N ALA A 43 5.94 28.37 -22.16
CA ALA A 43 5.99 28.80 -20.77
C ALA A 43 7.41 28.79 -20.17
N GLY A 44 8.41 28.29 -20.91
CA GLY A 44 9.81 28.22 -20.51
C GLY A 44 10.39 26.80 -20.51
N PRO A 45 11.68 26.68 -20.13
CA PRO A 45 12.39 25.40 -20.04
C PRO A 45 11.86 24.54 -18.89
N ILE A 46 11.85 23.22 -19.14
CA ILE A 46 11.46 22.20 -18.17
C ILE A 46 12.60 21.17 -18.08
N TRP A 47 13.02 20.84 -16.86
CA TRP A 47 14.03 19.81 -16.57
C TRP A 47 13.42 18.62 -15.85
N LYS A 48 14.03 17.44 -15.99
CA LYS A 48 13.78 16.34 -15.04
C LYS A 48 14.43 16.70 -13.70
N ALA A 49 13.75 16.39 -12.60
CA ALA A 49 14.27 16.68 -11.27
C ALA A 49 15.60 15.96 -10.98
N GLU A 50 15.77 14.74 -11.50
CA GLU A 50 17.00 13.95 -11.34
C GLU A 50 18.23 14.66 -11.93
N ASP A 51 18.12 15.22 -13.14
CA ASP A 51 19.21 15.93 -13.82
C ASP A 51 19.66 17.16 -13.00
N ILE A 52 18.70 17.87 -12.39
CA ILE A 52 18.96 19.00 -11.52
C ILE A 52 19.62 18.54 -10.22
N VAL A 53 19.16 17.45 -9.61
CA VAL A 53 19.77 16.90 -8.39
C VAL A 53 21.22 16.49 -8.64
N GLU A 54 21.50 15.79 -9.74
CA GLU A 54 22.85 15.39 -10.10
C GLU A 54 23.77 16.60 -10.28
N TYR A 55 23.29 17.64 -10.96
CA TYR A 55 24.01 18.90 -11.10
C TYR A 55 24.31 19.56 -9.74
N LEU A 56 23.32 19.65 -8.85
CA LEU A 56 23.49 20.28 -7.54
C LEU A 56 24.49 19.52 -6.67
N LYS A 57 24.41 18.18 -6.64
CA LYS A 57 25.39 17.34 -5.93
C LYS A 57 26.82 17.58 -6.43
N ARG A 58 27.00 17.68 -7.75
CA ARG A 58 28.31 17.95 -8.36
C ARG A 58 28.81 19.36 -8.08
N LYS A 59 27.93 20.36 -8.11
CA LYS A 59 28.27 21.78 -7.95
C LYS A 59 28.62 22.15 -6.51
N PHE A 60 27.84 21.64 -5.56
CA PHE A 60 27.92 22.04 -4.15
C PHE A 60 28.55 20.96 -3.25
N LYS A 61 29.16 19.91 -3.83
CA LYS A 61 29.99 18.87 -3.20
C LYS A 61 29.65 18.58 -1.72
N ASP A 62 28.87 17.52 -1.49
CA ASP A 62 28.50 16.96 -0.17
C ASP A 62 27.76 17.89 0.82
N GLU A 63 27.74 19.22 0.62
CA GLU A 63 26.96 20.17 1.45
C GLU A 63 25.47 20.19 1.06
N TYR A 64 25.13 19.80 -0.18
CA TYR A 64 23.76 19.73 -0.69
C TYR A 64 23.24 18.28 -0.73
N ASP A 65 22.64 17.86 0.39
CA ASP A 65 21.94 16.58 0.50
C ASP A 65 20.52 16.68 -0.09
N VAL A 66 20.43 16.57 -1.42
CA VAL A 66 19.18 16.62 -2.18
C VAL A 66 18.87 15.26 -2.79
N ILE A 67 17.62 14.82 -2.66
CA ILE A 67 17.13 13.59 -3.28
C ILE A 67 15.88 13.92 -4.09
N SER A 68 15.84 13.48 -5.34
CA SER A 68 14.62 13.50 -6.15
C SER A 68 13.89 12.18 -5.94
N THR A 69 12.66 12.27 -5.45
CA THR A 69 11.80 11.09 -5.27
C THR A 69 10.77 10.97 -6.38
N GLY A 70 10.54 12.06 -7.13
CA GLY A 70 9.41 12.14 -8.03
C GLY A 70 8.08 12.14 -7.28
N LYS A 71 6.99 11.90 -8.02
CA LYS A 71 5.66 11.75 -7.43
C LYS A 71 5.56 10.41 -6.70
N ILE A 72 5.55 10.44 -5.37
CA ILE A 72 5.57 9.22 -4.54
C ILE A 72 4.17 8.63 -4.36
N SER A 73 3.10 9.39 -4.65
CA SER A 73 1.74 8.91 -4.45
C SER A 73 1.48 7.65 -5.27
N SER A 74 1.05 6.61 -4.57
CA SER A 74 0.74 5.31 -5.13
C SER A 74 -0.63 4.86 -4.67
N LYS A 75 -1.30 4.07 -5.50
CA LYS A 75 -2.56 3.40 -5.17
C LYS A 75 -2.43 1.93 -5.46
N ARG A 76 -3.16 1.13 -4.68
CA ARG A 76 -3.07 -0.33 -4.72
C ARG A 76 -4.41 -0.93 -5.10
N MET A 77 -4.39 -1.90 -6.02
CA MET A 77 -5.56 -2.73 -6.33
C MET A 77 -5.22 -4.20 -6.12
N ALA A 78 -6.20 -4.98 -5.68
CA ALA A 78 -6.09 -6.43 -5.61
C ALA A 78 -7.03 -7.06 -6.64
N ILE A 79 -6.52 -7.99 -7.45
CA ILE A 79 -7.34 -8.82 -8.34
C ILE A 79 -7.44 -10.21 -7.77
N ILE A 80 -8.67 -10.59 -7.43
CA ILE A 80 -8.98 -11.82 -6.72
C ILE A 80 -9.90 -12.66 -7.56
N GLY A 81 -9.60 -13.94 -7.69
CA GLY A 81 -10.46 -14.86 -8.41
C GLY A 81 -9.80 -16.20 -8.60
N ARG A 82 -10.59 -17.18 -9.02
CA ARG A 82 -10.13 -18.55 -9.22
C ARG A 82 -9.02 -18.64 -10.26
N ALA A 83 -8.36 -19.78 -10.26
CA ALA A 83 -7.43 -20.16 -11.30
C ALA A 83 -8.09 -20.06 -12.69
N ARG A 84 -7.29 -19.68 -13.70
CA ARG A 84 -7.75 -19.58 -15.10
C ARG A 84 -8.94 -18.63 -15.26
N GLY A 85 -8.98 -17.58 -14.44
CA GLY A 85 -10.00 -16.53 -14.50
C GLY A 85 -9.74 -15.49 -15.59
N GLY A 86 -8.49 -15.30 -16.00
CA GLY A 86 -8.09 -14.20 -16.89
C GLY A 86 -7.47 -12.99 -16.17
N LYS A 87 -7.09 -13.14 -14.89
CA LYS A 87 -6.50 -12.05 -14.08
C LYS A 87 -5.28 -11.41 -14.75
N SER A 88 -4.33 -12.23 -15.20
CA SER A 88 -3.12 -11.74 -15.86
C SER A 88 -3.40 -11.08 -17.22
N PHE A 89 -4.52 -11.41 -17.89
CA PHE A 89 -4.98 -10.67 -19.08
C PHE A 89 -5.48 -9.27 -18.72
N VAL A 90 -6.27 -9.13 -17.65
CA VAL A 90 -6.66 -7.80 -17.14
C VAL A 90 -5.42 -6.98 -16.81
N ASN A 91 -4.47 -7.56 -16.08
CA ASN A 91 -3.22 -6.90 -15.69
C ASN A 91 -2.40 -6.43 -16.89
N SER A 92 -2.35 -7.22 -17.96
CA SER A 92 -1.62 -6.85 -19.17
C SER A 92 -2.09 -5.52 -19.77
N ARG A 93 -3.35 -5.12 -19.57
CA ARG A 93 -3.88 -3.84 -20.11
C ARG A 93 -3.34 -2.60 -19.39
N PHE A 94 -2.74 -2.77 -18.22
CA PHE A 94 -2.11 -1.68 -17.48
C PHE A 94 -0.64 -1.48 -17.84
N VAL A 95 0.01 -2.45 -18.49
CA VAL A 95 1.46 -2.42 -18.77
C VAL A 95 1.75 -2.13 -20.25
N PHE A 96 2.92 -1.55 -20.51
CA PHE A 96 3.34 -1.16 -21.85
C PHE A 96 3.64 -2.37 -22.73
N ASP A 97 4.59 -3.23 -22.34
CA ASP A 97 4.87 -4.48 -23.05
C ASP A 97 3.90 -5.59 -22.66
N ARG A 98 2.70 -5.52 -23.27
CA ARG A 98 1.64 -6.51 -23.11
C ARG A 98 2.08 -7.93 -23.43
N ASN A 99 2.79 -8.09 -24.54
CA ASN A 99 3.13 -9.41 -25.07
C ASN A 99 4.17 -10.08 -24.20
N GLY A 100 5.22 -9.36 -23.80
CA GLY A 100 6.19 -9.86 -22.82
C GLY A 100 5.52 -10.22 -21.50
N PHE A 101 4.63 -9.37 -20.99
CA PHE A 101 3.92 -9.64 -19.73
C PHE A 101 3.05 -10.90 -19.81
N VAL A 102 2.25 -11.05 -20.88
CA VAL A 102 1.42 -12.25 -21.11
C VAL A 102 2.31 -13.49 -21.27
N ASN A 103 3.42 -13.40 -22.00
CA ASN A 103 4.36 -14.50 -22.15
C ASN A 103 4.96 -14.92 -20.80
N LEU A 104 5.17 -13.98 -19.90
CA LEU A 104 5.75 -14.22 -18.58
C LEU A 104 4.73 -14.82 -17.61
N PHE A 105 3.49 -14.33 -17.58
CA PHE A 105 2.52 -14.69 -16.51
C PHE A 105 1.27 -15.47 -16.96
N CYS A 106 0.98 -15.58 -18.26
CA CYS A 106 -0.14 -16.39 -18.74
C CYS A 106 0.29 -17.82 -19.11
N GLY A 107 -0.50 -18.81 -18.66
CA GLY A 107 -0.21 -20.24 -18.80
C GLY A 107 -0.98 -20.99 -19.88
N ASN A 108 -1.67 -20.33 -20.82
CA ASN A 108 -2.48 -20.99 -21.85
C ASN A 108 -3.34 -22.15 -21.29
N ASN A 109 -4.18 -21.83 -20.28
CA ASN A 109 -5.02 -22.78 -19.51
C ASN A 109 -4.30 -23.68 -18.49
N SER A 110 -3.00 -23.48 -18.24
CA SER A 110 -2.30 -24.02 -17.06
C SER A 110 -2.23 -23.01 -15.90
N ASP A 111 -2.09 -23.53 -14.69
CA ASP A 111 -1.93 -22.72 -13.47
C ASP A 111 -0.48 -22.26 -13.36
N LYS A 112 -0.24 -21.08 -13.94
CA LYS A 112 1.10 -20.52 -14.05
C LYS A 112 1.56 -19.82 -12.77
N THR A 113 0.70 -18.99 -12.18
CA THR A 113 1.05 -18.16 -11.02
C THR A 113 0.81 -18.93 -9.71
N ALA A 114 1.90 -19.43 -9.10
CA ALA A 114 1.89 -20.23 -7.87
C ALA A 114 2.04 -19.40 -6.57
N CYS A 115 2.31 -18.10 -6.70
CA CYS A 115 2.41 -17.13 -5.61
C CYS A 115 1.77 -15.80 -6.03
N PRO A 116 1.53 -14.87 -5.08
CA PRO A 116 1.13 -13.51 -5.41
C PRO A 116 2.18 -12.80 -6.27
N ILE A 117 1.71 -12.02 -7.25
CA ILE A 117 2.54 -11.14 -8.07
C ILE A 117 2.15 -9.69 -7.80
N PHE A 118 3.13 -8.88 -7.45
CA PHE A 118 3.00 -7.46 -7.17
C PHE A 118 3.49 -6.69 -8.39
N ILE A 119 2.55 -6.14 -9.15
CA ILE A 119 2.81 -5.45 -10.41
C ILE A 119 2.91 -3.96 -10.13
N LYS A 120 4.14 -3.45 -10.07
CA LYS A 120 4.46 -2.05 -9.77
C LYS A 120 4.60 -1.29 -11.09
N ILE A 121 3.61 -0.48 -11.39
CA ILE A 121 3.51 0.23 -12.67
C ILE A 121 3.84 1.70 -12.45
N SER A 122 4.84 2.21 -13.17
CA SER A 122 5.27 3.60 -13.01
C SER A 122 6.02 4.12 -14.24
N GLU A 123 5.88 5.42 -14.53
CA GLU A 123 6.66 6.08 -15.58
C GLU A 123 8.18 6.11 -15.28
N TYR A 124 8.59 5.87 -14.03
CA TYR A 124 10.01 5.76 -13.63
C TYR A 124 10.68 4.46 -14.01
N VAL A 125 9.91 3.43 -14.40
CA VAL A 125 10.50 2.15 -14.80
C VAL A 125 11.17 2.32 -16.15
N THR A 126 12.50 2.26 -16.18
CA THR A 126 13.28 2.35 -17.42
C THR A 126 13.34 1.02 -18.15
N LEU A 127 13.48 -0.07 -17.39
CA LEU A 127 13.55 -1.44 -17.89
C LEU A 127 12.55 -2.31 -17.13
N GLU A 128 11.71 -3.01 -17.89
CA GLU A 128 10.74 -3.95 -17.36
C GLU A 128 11.46 -5.18 -16.80
N SER A 129 11.18 -5.50 -15.54
CA SER A 129 11.92 -6.50 -14.77
C SER A 129 11.06 -7.14 -13.69
N PHE A 130 11.56 -8.23 -13.11
CA PHE A 130 10.95 -8.91 -11.98
C PHE A 130 11.98 -9.39 -10.96
N VAL A 131 11.55 -9.53 -9.71
CA VAL A 131 12.36 -9.97 -8.58
C VAL A 131 11.57 -11.02 -7.79
N PHE A 132 12.21 -12.14 -7.53
CA PHE A 132 11.65 -13.21 -6.69
C PHE A 132 12.02 -12.99 -5.22
N HIS A 133 11.03 -13.04 -4.32
CA HIS A 133 11.21 -12.84 -2.89
C HIS A 133 10.69 -14.03 -2.10
N THR A 134 11.45 -14.47 -1.10
CA THR A 134 11.02 -15.48 -0.13
C THR A 134 11.84 -15.43 1.16
N ASP A 135 11.18 -15.61 2.31
CA ASP A 135 11.86 -15.80 3.61
C ASP A 135 12.07 -17.30 3.95
N PHE A 136 11.86 -18.20 2.99
CA PHE A 136 11.96 -19.66 3.18
C PHE A 136 13.29 -20.09 3.84
N ASN A 137 14.41 -19.59 3.35
CA ASN A 137 15.74 -19.94 3.87
C ASN A 137 15.95 -19.50 5.33
N SER A 138 15.20 -18.50 5.79
CA SER A 138 15.21 -17.98 7.17
C SER A 138 14.33 -18.82 8.12
N ILE A 139 13.25 -19.41 7.60
CA ILE A 139 12.33 -20.25 8.37
C ILE A 139 12.86 -21.68 8.48
N TYR A 140 13.33 -22.26 7.38
CA TYR A 140 13.78 -23.65 7.30
C TYR A 140 15.30 -23.71 7.46
N ARG A 141 15.79 -23.88 8.69
CA ARG A 141 17.23 -23.91 9.01
C ARG A 141 17.89 -25.24 8.59
N VAL A 142 19.21 -25.20 8.39
CA VAL A 142 20.00 -26.31 7.82
C VAL A 142 20.06 -27.54 8.75
N GLU A 143 19.74 -27.38 10.02
CA GLU A 143 19.79 -28.43 11.06
C GLU A 143 18.66 -29.48 10.93
N ASP A 144 17.77 -29.33 9.94
CA ASP A 144 16.70 -30.28 9.60
C ASP A 144 17.08 -31.06 8.31
N GLU A 145 17.99 -32.04 8.41
CA GLU A 145 18.69 -32.63 7.25
C GLU A 145 17.83 -33.56 6.36
N ASN A 146 17.66 -33.13 5.10
CA ASN A 146 17.70 -34.00 3.91
C ASN A 146 18.39 -33.22 2.78
N ASP A 147 19.18 -33.90 1.93
CA ASP A 147 19.89 -33.34 0.78
C ASP A 147 18.98 -32.54 -0.16
N GLU A 148 17.71 -32.91 -0.26
CA GLU A 148 16.71 -32.21 -1.07
C GLU A 148 16.45 -30.79 -0.58
N LEU A 149 16.29 -30.59 0.73
CA LEU A 149 16.08 -29.26 1.31
C LEU A 149 17.32 -28.40 1.09
N LYS A 150 18.52 -28.95 1.25
CA LYS A 150 19.79 -28.24 1.03
C LYS A 150 19.93 -27.79 -0.43
N LYS A 151 19.59 -28.66 -1.39
CA LYS A 151 19.60 -28.33 -2.82
C LYS A 151 18.59 -27.22 -3.15
N LEU A 152 17.38 -27.30 -2.59
CA LEU A 152 16.36 -26.27 -2.76
C LEU A 152 16.83 -24.92 -2.20
N LYS A 153 17.39 -24.89 -0.98
CA LYS A 153 17.90 -23.66 -0.36
C LYS A 153 19.00 -22.99 -1.18
N ASN A 154 19.92 -23.77 -1.76
CA ASN A 154 20.97 -23.24 -2.62
C ASN A 154 20.38 -22.61 -3.89
N ARG A 155 19.44 -23.28 -4.56
CA ARG A 155 18.72 -22.72 -5.71
C ARG A 155 17.96 -21.44 -5.35
N ILE A 156 17.31 -21.40 -4.20
CA ILE A 156 16.64 -20.19 -3.69
C ILE A 156 17.66 -19.06 -3.52
N SER A 157 18.80 -19.30 -2.88
CA SER A 157 19.86 -18.29 -2.70
C SER A 157 20.44 -17.77 -4.02
N GLU A 158 20.40 -18.56 -5.08
CA GLU A 158 20.83 -18.14 -6.42
C GLU A 158 19.79 -17.26 -7.15
N LEU A 159 18.52 -17.30 -6.74
CA LEU A 159 17.41 -16.64 -7.43
C LEU A 159 16.80 -15.46 -6.66
N VAL A 160 16.75 -15.56 -5.33
CA VAL A 160 16.05 -14.60 -4.47
C VAL A 160 16.73 -13.23 -4.49
N ASP A 161 15.94 -12.18 -4.45
CA ASP A 161 16.36 -10.77 -4.36
C ASP A 161 17.26 -10.29 -5.52
N LYS A 162 17.23 -10.99 -6.66
CA LYS A 162 17.90 -10.59 -7.90
C LYS A 162 16.90 -10.06 -8.92
N SER A 163 17.32 -9.03 -9.65
CA SER A 163 16.53 -8.45 -10.74
C SER A 163 16.79 -9.21 -12.04
N TYR A 164 15.72 -9.66 -12.67
CA TYR A 164 15.70 -10.29 -13.99
C TYR A 164 14.92 -9.43 -14.97
N LEU A 165 15.36 -9.36 -16.22
CA LEU A 165 14.63 -8.65 -17.27
C LEU A 165 13.38 -9.44 -17.68
N GLN A 166 12.35 -8.73 -18.12
CA GLN A 166 11.06 -9.34 -18.51
C GLN A 166 11.19 -10.41 -19.62
N ASP A 167 12.19 -10.31 -20.50
CA ASP A 167 12.44 -11.27 -21.58
C ASP A 167 13.18 -12.54 -21.12
N GLU A 168 13.66 -12.59 -19.88
CA GLU A 168 14.29 -13.77 -19.27
C GLU A 168 13.25 -14.83 -18.85
N VAL A 169 12.41 -15.26 -19.79
CA VAL A 169 11.30 -16.22 -19.55
C VAL A 169 11.78 -17.53 -18.92
N GLN A 170 12.99 -18.00 -19.27
CA GLN A 170 13.55 -19.22 -18.67
C GLN A 170 13.85 -19.07 -17.18
N LYS A 171 14.23 -17.87 -16.72
CA LYS A 171 14.41 -17.60 -15.30
C LYS A 171 13.10 -17.59 -14.54
N MET A 172 12.03 -17.08 -15.15
CA MET A 172 10.70 -17.19 -14.58
C MET A 172 10.24 -18.65 -14.46
N VAL A 173 10.49 -19.48 -15.47
CA VAL A 173 10.18 -20.93 -15.41
C VAL A 173 10.95 -21.61 -14.27
N GLU A 174 12.23 -21.28 -14.09
CA GLU A 174 13.06 -21.77 -13.00
C GLU A 174 12.48 -21.37 -11.62
N ILE A 175 12.11 -20.09 -11.47
CA ILE A 175 11.51 -19.53 -10.26
C ILE A 175 10.15 -20.19 -9.95
N GLU A 176 9.28 -20.38 -10.94
CA GLU A 176 8.01 -21.10 -10.76
C GLU A 176 8.23 -22.53 -10.27
N GLY A 177 9.24 -23.22 -10.81
CA GLY A 177 9.65 -24.54 -10.34
C GLY A 177 10.03 -24.54 -8.86
N VAL A 178 10.89 -23.59 -8.46
CA VAL A 178 11.32 -23.41 -7.06
C VAL A 178 10.13 -23.09 -6.15
N ILE A 179 9.19 -22.23 -6.57
CA ILE A 179 8.00 -21.91 -5.77
C ILE A 179 7.13 -23.15 -5.54
N ARG A 180 6.93 -23.98 -6.57
CA ARG A 180 6.17 -25.23 -6.42
C ARG A 180 6.87 -26.20 -5.46
N GLU A 181 8.19 -26.31 -5.52
CA GLU A 181 8.98 -27.11 -4.58
C GLU A 181 8.88 -26.57 -3.13
N ILE A 182 8.93 -25.26 -2.94
CA ILE A 182 8.69 -24.61 -1.63
C ILE A 182 7.33 -25.04 -1.07
N ARG A 183 6.26 -24.94 -1.87
CA ARG A 183 4.90 -25.32 -1.44
C ARG A 183 4.82 -26.80 -1.05
N SER A 184 5.44 -27.69 -1.83
CA SER A 184 5.50 -29.12 -1.49
C SER A 184 6.19 -29.36 -0.14
N ILE A 185 7.26 -28.64 0.17
CA ILE A 185 7.93 -28.74 1.47
C ILE A 185 7.04 -28.18 2.60
N GLU A 186 6.39 -27.03 2.39
CA GLU A 186 5.47 -26.46 3.38
C GLU A 186 4.35 -27.43 3.76
N GLU A 187 3.79 -28.15 2.78
CA GLU A 187 2.76 -29.17 3.00
C GLU A 187 3.26 -30.36 3.85
N LEU A 188 4.55 -30.72 3.76
CA LEU A 188 5.16 -31.78 4.58
C LEU A 188 5.37 -31.33 6.03
N TYR A 189 5.43 -30.02 6.30
CA TYR A 189 5.66 -29.45 7.62
C TYR A 189 4.54 -28.50 8.04
N PRO A 190 3.28 -28.97 8.18
CA PRO A 190 2.11 -28.11 8.42
C PRO A 190 2.14 -27.39 9.77
N ASN A 191 2.98 -27.85 10.71
CA ASN A 191 3.18 -27.20 12.01
C ASN A 191 4.16 -26.02 11.95
N ARG A 192 4.83 -25.80 10.81
CA ARG A 192 5.73 -24.65 10.60
C ARG A 192 4.96 -23.53 9.93
N LYS A 193 5.40 -22.29 10.17
CA LYS A 193 4.88 -21.13 9.43
C LYS A 193 5.28 -21.27 7.96
N ASN A 194 4.31 -21.14 7.06
CA ASN A 194 4.61 -21.02 5.63
C ASN A 194 5.51 -19.81 5.35
N SER A 195 6.35 -19.96 4.35
CA SER A 195 7.19 -18.88 3.84
C SER A 195 6.36 -17.80 3.18
N ASN A 196 6.85 -16.58 3.32
CA ASN A 196 6.35 -15.40 2.67
C ASN A 196 6.96 -15.31 1.26
N THR A 197 6.33 -15.96 0.28
CA THR A 197 6.84 -16.10 -1.09
C THR A 197 6.01 -15.28 -2.09
N TYR A 198 6.66 -14.42 -2.87
CA TYR A 198 6.00 -13.58 -3.88
C TYR A 198 6.98 -13.06 -4.95
N ILE A 199 6.44 -12.46 -6.02
CA ILE A 199 7.22 -11.84 -7.09
C ILE A 199 6.84 -10.36 -7.20
N ASP A 200 7.83 -9.48 -7.17
CA ASP A 200 7.67 -8.09 -7.56
C ASP A 200 7.97 -7.96 -9.06
N THR A 201 7.16 -7.19 -9.79
CA THR A 201 7.43 -6.83 -11.18
C THR A 201 7.42 -5.32 -11.32
N PHE A 202 8.33 -4.78 -12.11
CA PHE A 202 8.45 -3.35 -12.37
C PHE A 202 8.11 -3.12 -13.83
N GLN A 203 7.04 -2.37 -14.07
CA GLN A 203 6.40 -2.26 -15.38
C GLN A 203 6.23 -0.81 -15.79
N ARG A 204 6.39 -0.53 -17.10
CA ARG A 204 6.01 0.76 -17.66
C ARG A 204 4.49 0.80 -17.87
N PRO A 205 3.84 1.96 -17.70
CA PRO A 205 2.40 2.07 -17.89
C PRO A 205 2.02 2.02 -19.38
N SER A 206 0.91 1.33 -19.67
CA SER A 206 0.19 1.43 -20.95
C SER A 206 -0.37 2.85 -21.15
N VAL A 207 -0.90 3.15 -22.35
CA VAL A 207 -1.57 4.44 -22.62
C VAL A 207 -2.73 4.66 -21.63
N PHE A 208 -3.57 3.64 -21.46
CA PHE A 208 -4.67 3.65 -20.48
C PHE A 208 -4.18 3.96 -19.06
N CYS A 209 -3.12 3.28 -18.61
CA CYS A 209 -2.58 3.49 -17.26
C CYS A 209 -1.94 4.87 -17.10
N LYS A 210 -1.25 5.40 -18.13
CA LYS A 210 -0.70 6.76 -18.11
C LYS A 210 -1.78 7.82 -17.93
N GLU A 211 -2.90 7.69 -18.64
CA GLU A 211 -4.03 8.59 -18.46
C GLU A 211 -4.59 8.53 -17.04
N LEU A 212 -4.79 7.32 -16.51
CA LEU A 212 -5.27 7.12 -15.15
C LEU A 212 -4.32 7.73 -14.11
N LEU A 213 -3.01 7.51 -14.23
CA LEU A 213 -1.99 8.09 -13.35
C LEU A 213 -2.04 9.62 -13.38
N ARG A 214 -2.10 10.23 -14.57
CA ARG A 214 -2.18 11.69 -14.73
C ARG A 214 -3.45 12.24 -14.13
N GLU A 215 -4.58 11.63 -14.45
CA GLU A 215 -5.89 12.07 -14.01
C GLU A 215 -6.00 12.00 -12.48
N CYS A 216 -5.58 10.90 -11.85
CA CYS A 216 -5.53 10.71 -10.40
C CYS A 216 -4.41 11.47 -9.70
N GLY A 217 -3.46 12.02 -10.46
CA GLY A 217 -2.26 12.59 -9.90
C GLY A 217 -1.46 11.57 -9.06
N LEU A 218 -1.19 10.40 -9.63
CA LEU A 218 -0.37 9.35 -9.03
C LEU A 218 0.96 9.22 -9.78
N GLY A 219 2.02 8.84 -9.08
CA GLY A 219 3.29 8.46 -9.72
C GLY A 219 3.43 6.97 -9.99
N SER A 220 2.62 6.14 -9.32
CA SER A 220 2.57 4.70 -9.56
C SER A 220 1.24 4.07 -9.16
N ILE A 221 0.99 2.86 -9.66
CA ILE A 221 -0.05 1.95 -9.19
C ILE A 221 0.61 0.61 -8.90
N GLU A 222 0.20 -0.04 -7.82
CA GLU A 222 0.53 -1.44 -7.53
C GLU A 222 -0.70 -2.32 -7.74
N ILE A 223 -0.57 -3.37 -8.56
CA ILE A 223 -1.61 -4.39 -8.74
C ILE A 223 -1.15 -5.69 -8.09
N VAL A 224 -1.93 -6.21 -7.16
CA VAL A 224 -1.70 -7.52 -6.55
C VAL A 224 -2.50 -8.57 -7.33
N ASP A 225 -1.82 -9.32 -8.19
CA ASP A 225 -2.38 -10.51 -8.84
C ASP A 225 -2.27 -11.70 -7.88
N THR A 226 -3.41 -12.16 -7.37
CA THR A 226 -3.44 -13.32 -6.48
C THR A 226 -3.19 -14.61 -7.27
N PRO A 227 -2.58 -15.65 -6.67
CA PRO A 227 -2.64 -16.98 -7.26
C PRO A 227 -4.11 -17.42 -7.40
N GLY A 228 -4.37 -18.49 -8.16
CA GLY A 228 -5.73 -19.02 -8.23
C GLY A 228 -6.27 -19.37 -6.83
N VAL A 229 -7.25 -18.61 -6.33
CA VAL A 229 -7.80 -18.84 -4.98
C VAL A 229 -9.03 -19.76 -5.04
N SER A 230 -9.06 -20.77 -4.17
CA SER A 230 -10.20 -21.69 -3.96
C SER A 230 -10.93 -21.40 -2.64
N GLY A 231 -11.06 -20.12 -2.29
CA GLY A 231 -11.71 -19.65 -1.06
C GLY A 231 -10.75 -19.29 0.08
N ASN A 232 -9.46 -19.61 -0.06
CA ASN A 232 -8.42 -19.16 0.86
C ASN A 232 -7.58 -18.09 0.17
N VAL A 233 -7.60 -16.89 0.72
CA VAL A 233 -6.73 -15.79 0.29
C VAL A 233 -5.76 -15.45 1.40
N GLU A 234 -4.52 -15.12 1.04
CA GLU A 234 -3.57 -14.56 1.99
C GLU A 234 -3.98 -13.10 2.27
N ALA A 235 -4.91 -12.89 3.21
CA ALA A 235 -5.51 -11.57 3.48
C ALA A 235 -4.45 -10.46 3.70
N ALA A 236 -3.39 -10.76 4.45
CA ALA A 236 -2.26 -9.84 4.66
C ALA A 236 -1.62 -9.35 3.34
N LYS A 237 -1.57 -10.21 2.32
CA LYS A 237 -0.98 -9.89 1.02
C LYS A 237 -1.83 -8.97 0.17
N ILE A 238 -3.14 -8.90 0.38
CA ILE A 238 -4.03 -8.02 -0.37
C ILE A 238 -4.60 -6.88 0.47
N ALA A 239 -4.34 -6.88 1.78
CA ALA A 239 -4.76 -5.86 2.71
C ALA A 239 -4.35 -4.46 2.24
N LYS A 240 -5.04 -3.44 2.73
CA LYS A 240 -4.76 -2.04 2.39
C LYS A 240 -5.02 -1.65 0.91
N SER A 241 -5.52 -2.54 0.04
CA SER A 241 -5.83 -2.17 -1.35
C SER A 241 -6.97 -1.16 -1.45
N ASP A 242 -6.79 -0.07 -2.19
CA ASP A 242 -7.80 0.98 -2.39
C ASP A 242 -9.05 0.44 -3.11
N ILE A 243 -8.88 -0.59 -3.93
CA ILE A 243 -9.96 -1.31 -4.61
C ILE A 243 -9.70 -2.81 -4.65
N TYR A 244 -10.78 -3.59 -4.48
CA TYR A 244 -10.81 -5.04 -4.67
C TYR A 244 -11.61 -5.39 -5.92
N LEU A 245 -10.97 -6.06 -6.88
CA LEU A 245 -11.58 -6.54 -8.11
C LEU A 245 -11.78 -8.05 -8.01
N PHE A 246 -13.03 -8.49 -7.87
CA PHE A 246 -13.38 -9.91 -7.85
C PHE A 246 -13.69 -10.38 -9.27
N LEU A 247 -12.84 -11.24 -9.82
CA LEU A 247 -13.10 -11.88 -11.10
C LEU A 247 -14.00 -13.09 -10.86
N VAL A 248 -15.25 -12.97 -11.30
CA VAL A 248 -16.34 -13.93 -11.08
C VAL A 248 -16.64 -14.68 -12.38
N LYS A 249 -16.88 -15.99 -12.27
CA LYS A 249 -17.38 -16.82 -13.38
C LYS A 249 -18.88 -17.09 -13.22
N PRO A 250 -19.60 -17.48 -14.29
CA PRO A 250 -21.00 -17.87 -14.20
C PRO A 250 -21.25 -18.91 -13.11
N ASP A 251 -22.27 -18.68 -12.29
CA ASP A 251 -22.50 -19.38 -11.02
C ASP A 251 -22.69 -20.90 -11.20
N ASN A 252 -21.95 -21.66 -10.40
CA ASN A 252 -22.11 -23.10 -10.25
C ASN A 252 -22.20 -23.53 -8.76
N GLY A 253 -22.58 -22.62 -7.85
CA GLY A 253 -22.67 -22.85 -6.40
C GLY A 253 -21.31 -22.80 -5.70
N ASP A 254 -20.28 -23.42 -6.29
CA ASP A 254 -18.90 -23.40 -5.78
C ASP A 254 -18.28 -22.00 -5.84
N GLU A 255 -18.60 -21.23 -6.88
CA GLU A 255 -18.14 -19.85 -7.05
C GLU A 255 -18.64 -18.96 -5.92
N SER A 256 -19.94 -19.05 -5.63
CA SER A 256 -20.61 -18.33 -4.55
C SER A 256 -19.99 -18.63 -3.18
N GLN A 257 -19.73 -19.90 -2.86
CA GLN A 257 -19.07 -20.26 -1.59
C GLN A 257 -17.63 -19.75 -1.50
N THR A 258 -16.89 -19.81 -2.61
CA THR A 258 -15.51 -19.31 -2.70
C THR A 258 -15.48 -17.81 -2.44
N LEU A 259 -16.33 -17.06 -3.12
CA LEU A 259 -16.42 -15.61 -2.97
C LEU A 259 -16.81 -15.20 -1.54
N ARG A 260 -17.78 -15.89 -0.93
CA ARG A 260 -18.17 -15.65 0.47
C ARG A 260 -17.02 -15.86 1.44
N LYS A 261 -16.28 -16.96 1.31
CA LYS A 261 -15.11 -17.25 2.16
C LYS A 261 -14.05 -16.14 2.04
N ILE A 262 -13.76 -15.71 0.82
CA ILE A 262 -12.78 -14.64 0.56
C ILE A 262 -13.25 -13.34 1.22
N VAL A 263 -14.46 -12.86 0.91
CA VAL A 263 -15.00 -11.60 1.47
C VAL A 263 -15.01 -11.64 2.99
N THR A 264 -15.36 -12.78 3.59
CA THR A 264 -15.35 -12.94 5.05
C THR A 264 -13.94 -12.77 5.62
N GLN A 265 -12.92 -13.31 4.96
CA GLN A 265 -11.51 -13.18 5.37
C GLN A 265 -10.97 -11.75 5.28
N ILE A 266 -11.46 -10.95 4.33
CA ILE A 266 -11.02 -9.56 4.10
C ILE A 266 -12.10 -8.52 4.44
N LYS A 267 -13.06 -8.86 5.30
CA LYS A 267 -14.22 -8.01 5.60
C LYS A 267 -13.80 -6.61 6.06
N ALA A 268 -12.84 -6.53 6.98
CA ALA A 268 -12.32 -5.26 7.51
C ALA A 268 -11.71 -4.38 6.41
N ASP A 269 -11.01 -5.00 5.45
CA ASP A 269 -10.39 -4.32 4.33
C ASP A 269 -11.41 -3.86 3.29
N VAL A 270 -12.38 -4.72 2.96
CA VAL A 270 -13.47 -4.40 2.02
C VAL A 270 -14.38 -3.31 2.60
N ALA A 271 -14.53 -3.24 3.92
CA ALA A 271 -15.40 -2.29 4.59
C ALA A 271 -15.03 -0.81 4.33
N THR A 272 -13.80 -0.55 3.90
CA THR A 272 -13.25 0.81 3.74
C THR A 272 -12.64 1.04 2.36
N SER A 273 -12.86 0.11 1.43
CA SER A 273 -12.36 0.15 0.06
C SER A 273 -13.52 0.11 -0.93
N LYS A 274 -13.21 0.45 -2.19
CA LYS A 274 -14.13 0.19 -3.30
C LYS A 274 -14.06 -1.28 -3.72
N VAL A 275 -15.16 -1.78 -4.27
CA VAL A 275 -15.24 -3.14 -4.80
C VAL A 275 -15.82 -3.11 -6.21
N ALA A 276 -15.32 -3.97 -7.09
CA ALA A 276 -15.96 -4.27 -8.35
C ALA A 276 -15.97 -5.78 -8.62
N PHE A 277 -17.02 -6.25 -9.27
CA PHE A 277 -17.15 -7.64 -9.72
C PHE A 277 -16.93 -7.69 -11.24
N LEU A 278 -15.81 -8.27 -11.67
CA LEU A 278 -15.48 -8.49 -13.07
C LEU A 278 -16.08 -9.83 -13.49
N TYR A 279 -17.29 -9.81 -14.07
CA TYR A 279 -18.02 -11.03 -14.39
C TYR A 279 -17.69 -11.52 -15.78
N LYS A 280 -17.01 -12.66 -15.86
CA LYS A 280 -16.59 -13.24 -17.14
C LYS A 280 -17.80 -13.69 -17.94
N LYS A 281 -17.94 -13.18 -19.17
CA LYS A 281 -18.94 -13.65 -20.11
C LYS A 281 -18.32 -13.97 -21.46
N GLU A 282 -18.54 -15.19 -21.91
CA GLU A 282 -18.07 -15.67 -23.20
C GLU A 282 -19.07 -15.30 -24.30
N GLY A 283 -18.56 -14.83 -25.44
CA GLY A 283 -19.39 -14.42 -26.58
C GLY A 283 -18.78 -13.27 -27.38
N PHE A 284 -19.41 -12.97 -28.52
CA PHE A 284 -18.98 -11.95 -29.45
C PHE A 284 -19.81 -10.67 -29.29
N PHE A 285 -19.26 -9.67 -28.61
CA PHE A 285 -19.93 -8.41 -28.26
C PHE A 285 -19.42 -7.21 -29.07
N PHE A 286 -19.02 -7.41 -30.32
CA PHE A 286 -18.36 -6.40 -31.17
C PHE A 286 -19.23 -5.21 -31.63
N THR A 287 -20.38 -4.96 -31.00
CA THR A 287 -21.17 -3.76 -31.22
C THR A 287 -21.62 -3.19 -29.87
N HIS A 288 -21.74 -1.87 -29.76
CA HIS A 288 -22.21 -1.22 -28.53
C HIS A 288 -23.52 -1.82 -28.00
N LYS A 289 -24.48 -2.09 -28.90
CA LYS A 289 -25.75 -2.71 -28.52
C LYS A 289 -25.56 -4.11 -27.92
N LYS A 290 -24.76 -4.97 -28.55
CA LYS A 290 -24.50 -6.33 -28.04
C LYS A 290 -23.75 -6.32 -26.72
N TYR A 291 -22.82 -5.37 -26.56
CA TYR A 291 -22.11 -5.17 -25.30
C TYR A 291 -23.06 -4.72 -24.18
N GLU A 292 -23.92 -3.74 -24.44
CA GLU A 292 -24.90 -3.27 -23.47
C GLU A 292 -25.93 -4.36 -23.10
N ASP A 293 -26.43 -5.11 -24.08
CA ASP A 293 -27.32 -6.26 -23.84
C ASP A 293 -26.63 -7.31 -22.94
N ALA A 294 -25.34 -7.58 -23.20
CA ALA A 294 -24.56 -8.52 -22.39
C ALA A 294 -24.31 -8.00 -20.97
N ARG A 295 -24.05 -6.70 -20.82
CA ARG A 295 -23.84 -6.00 -19.55
C ARG A 295 -25.11 -6.01 -18.69
N ILE A 296 -26.27 -5.73 -19.26
CA ILE A 296 -27.57 -5.83 -18.57
C ILE A 296 -27.80 -7.26 -18.06
N ALA A 297 -27.57 -8.25 -18.92
CA ALA A 297 -27.75 -9.66 -18.55
C ALA A 297 -26.80 -10.09 -17.41
N VAL A 298 -25.54 -9.66 -17.44
CA VAL A 298 -24.58 -9.93 -16.35
C VAL A 298 -25.01 -9.30 -15.03
N ARG A 299 -25.50 -8.06 -15.05
CA ARG A 299 -25.99 -7.40 -13.82
C ARG A 299 -27.15 -8.17 -13.21
N LYS A 300 -28.07 -8.65 -14.04
CA LYS A 300 -29.18 -9.51 -13.61
C LYS A 300 -28.68 -10.82 -12.99
N ASP A 301 -27.68 -11.47 -13.59
CA ASP A 301 -27.09 -12.69 -13.02
C ASP A 301 -26.47 -12.43 -11.64
N MET A 302 -25.84 -11.25 -11.45
CA MET A 302 -25.23 -10.85 -10.18
C MET A 302 -26.23 -10.47 -9.08
N GLU A 303 -27.51 -10.21 -9.39
CA GLU A 303 -28.55 -9.94 -8.36
C GLU A 303 -28.70 -11.11 -7.39
N ALA A 304 -28.49 -12.35 -7.85
CA ALA A 304 -28.53 -13.54 -7.00
C ALA A 304 -27.46 -13.55 -5.91
N TYR A 305 -26.34 -12.84 -6.11
CA TYR A 305 -25.25 -12.76 -5.14
C TYR A 305 -25.54 -11.78 -3.99
N SER A 306 -26.58 -10.94 -4.08
CA SER A 306 -26.95 -9.99 -3.01
C SER A 306 -27.36 -10.68 -1.71
N GLU A 307 -27.94 -11.87 -1.77
CA GLU A 307 -28.28 -12.68 -0.59
C GLU A 307 -27.04 -13.35 0.03
N LEU A 308 -25.95 -13.54 -0.73
CA LEU A 308 -24.73 -14.22 -0.28
C LEU A 308 -24.06 -13.49 0.89
N PHE A 309 -24.18 -12.16 0.92
CA PHE A 309 -23.54 -11.27 1.89
C PHE A 309 -24.53 -10.65 2.88
N LYS A 310 -25.74 -11.21 2.98
CA LYS A 310 -26.78 -10.67 3.86
C LYS A 310 -26.40 -10.71 5.33
N ASP A 311 -25.57 -11.67 5.72
CA ASP A 311 -24.97 -11.78 7.07
C ASP A 311 -23.99 -10.65 7.38
N LEU A 312 -23.44 -9.98 6.37
CA LEU A 312 -22.67 -8.75 6.56
C LEU A 312 -23.58 -7.54 6.83
N LYS A 313 -24.88 -7.62 6.52
CA LYS A 313 -25.87 -6.58 6.82
C LYS A 313 -26.24 -6.62 8.30
N GLY A 314 -26.41 -5.45 8.91
CA GLY A 314 -27.00 -5.31 10.26
C GLY A 314 -26.19 -4.47 11.24
N ASN A 315 -24.92 -4.18 10.93
CA ASN A 315 -24.12 -3.21 11.67
C ASN A 315 -24.00 -1.89 10.87
N ILE A 316 -23.80 -0.79 11.58
CA ILE A 316 -23.79 0.57 11.02
C ILE A 316 -22.67 0.76 10.00
N ILE A 317 -21.50 0.15 10.21
CA ILE A 317 -20.35 0.30 9.32
C ILE A 317 -20.49 -0.47 7.99
N SER A 318 -21.43 -1.40 7.91
CA SER A 318 -21.65 -2.22 6.71
C SER A 318 -22.62 -1.59 5.71
N THR A 319 -23.37 -0.54 6.04
CA THR A 319 -24.53 -0.13 5.22
C THR A 319 -24.16 0.44 3.83
N GLU A 320 -22.91 0.82 3.61
CA GLU A 320 -22.42 1.49 2.39
C GLU A 320 -21.40 0.63 1.62
N LEU A 321 -21.29 -0.66 1.94
CA LEU A 321 -20.27 -1.49 1.31
C LEU A 321 -20.70 -1.91 -0.09
N ASP A 322 -19.87 -1.59 -1.08
CA ASP A 322 -20.02 -2.02 -2.47
C ASP A 322 -20.26 -3.55 -2.59
N VAL A 323 -19.74 -4.37 -1.66
CA VAL A 323 -19.94 -5.83 -1.63
C VAL A 323 -21.39 -6.26 -1.35
N LEU A 324 -22.22 -5.39 -0.75
CA LEU A 324 -23.61 -5.68 -0.44
C LEU A 324 -24.57 -5.43 -1.61
N ASP A 325 -24.08 -4.80 -2.68
CA ASP A 325 -24.80 -4.59 -3.93
C ASP A 325 -23.95 -5.04 -5.14
N PRO A 326 -23.72 -6.35 -5.30
CA PRO A 326 -22.84 -6.85 -6.36
C PRO A 326 -23.30 -6.51 -7.77
N ALA A 327 -24.61 -6.36 -7.99
CA ALA A 327 -25.19 -6.06 -9.30
C ALA A 327 -24.85 -4.64 -9.78
N SER A 328 -24.93 -3.64 -8.90
CA SER A 328 -24.58 -2.24 -9.27
C SER A 328 -23.08 -2.03 -9.44
N HIS A 329 -22.27 -2.87 -8.79
CA HIS A 329 -20.81 -2.85 -8.88
C HIS A 329 -20.23 -3.92 -9.81
N CYS A 330 -21.06 -4.50 -10.67
CA CYS A 330 -20.65 -5.46 -11.67
C CYS A 330 -20.22 -4.78 -12.98
N ILE A 331 -19.07 -5.23 -13.51
CA ILE A 331 -18.52 -4.87 -14.81
C ILE A 331 -18.45 -6.14 -15.66
N LEU A 332 -18.94 -6.06 -16.90
CA LEU A 332 -18.84 -7.15 -17.87
C LEU A 332 -17.37 -7.40 -18.21
N PHE A 333 -16.84 -8.58 -17.93
CA PHE A 333 -15.48 -8.96 -18.31
C PHE A 333 -15.50 -9.77 -19.62
N PRO A 334 -15.11 -9.16 -20.76
CA PRO A 334 -15.16 -9.82 -22.06
C PRO A 334 -14.00 -10.82 -22.23
N THR A 335 -14.10 -11.64 -23.27
CA THR A 335 -12.94 -12.41 -23.74
C THR A 335 -11.93 -11.45 -24.35
N MET A 336 -10.73 -11.40 -23.78
CA MET A 336 -9.65 -10.52 -24.21
C MET A 336 -8.80 -11.17 -25.30
N ASP A 337 -8.45 -10.39 -26.32
CA ASP A 337 -7.50 -10.81 -27.35
C ASP A 337 -6.05 -10.78 -26.83
N ARG A 338 -5.15 -11.59 -27.38
CA ARG A 338 -3.76 -11.56 -26.92
C ARG A 338 -3.05 -10.30 -27.42
N ASP A 339 -3.22 -10.00 -28.69
CA ASP A 339 -2.36 -9.10 -29.45
C ASP A 339 -2.98 -7.71 -29.57
N GLU A 340 -4.29 -7.63 -29.77
CA GLU A 340 -5.00 -6.36 -30.01
C GLU A 340 -5.91 -5.96 -28.85
N ILE A 341 -6.43 -4.71 -28.87
CA ILE A 341 -7.53 -4.28 -28.00
C ILE A 341 -8.78 -4.27 -28.87
N THR A 342 -9.75 -5.12 -28.54
CA THR A 342 -11.02 -5.18 -29.26
C THR A 342 -12.04 -4.17 -28.69
N LEU A 343 -13.06 -3.79 -29.47
CA LEU A 343 -14.12 -2.89 -28.97
C LEU A 343 -14.72 -3.30 -27.60
N PRO A 344 -15.05 -4.58 -27.34
CA PRO A 344 -15.49 -5.00 -26.02
C PRO A 344 -14.49 -4.68 -24.90
N GLU A 345 -13.19 -4.77 -25.18
CA GLU A 345 -12.14 -4.43 -24.22
C GLU A 345 -12.01 -2.94 -23.99
N GLU A 346 -12.18 -2.11 -25.02
CA GLU A 346 -12.22 -0.66 -24.86
C GLU A 346 -13.35 -0.24 -23.92
N LEU A 347 -14.57 -0.74 -24.17
CA LEU A 347 -15.75 -0.48 -23.33
C LEU A 347 -15.57 -0.99 -21.90
N PHE A 348 -14.97 -2.18 -21.75
CA PHE A 348 -14.60 -2.71 -20.44
C PHE A 348 -13.62 -1.79 -19.70
N LEU A 349 -12.57 -1.31 -20.38
CA LEU A 349 -11.57 -0.43 -19.79
C LEU A 349 -12.15 0.93 -19.41
N GLU A 350 -13.13 1.46 -20.16
CA GLU A 350 -13.88 2.66 -19.78
C GLU A 350 -14.63 2.47 -18.46
N GLU A 351 -15.37 1.37 -18.30
CA GLU A 351 -16.09 1.05 -17.06
C GLU A 351 -15.13 0.85 -15.87
N VAL A 352 -14.02 0.13 -16.10
CA VAL A 352 -12.96 -0.06 -15.10
C VAL A 352 -12.35 1.30 -14.72
N LYS A 353 -12.08 2.20 -15.69
CA LYS A 353 -11.53 3.53 -15.41
C LYS A 353 -12.43 4.32 -14.48
N VAL A 354 -13.74 4.35 -14.72
CA VAL A 354 -14.70 5.03 -13.84
C VAL A 354 -14.59 4.52 -12.41
N LYS A 355 -14.57 3.19 -12.23
CA LYS A 355 -14.49 2.60 -10.90
C LYS A 355 -13.14 2.82 -10.22
N LEU A 356 -12.05 2.85 -10.98
CA LEU A 356 -10.72 3.20 -10.47
C LEU A 356 -10.62 4.67 -10.08
N LEU A 357 -11.24 5.58 -10.83
CA LEU A 357 -11.31 7.00 -10.47
C LEU A 357 -12.06 7.20 -9.14
N GLU A 358 -13.19 6.51 -8.93
CA GLU A 358 -13.90 6.53 -7.64
C GLU A 358 -13.03 6.06 -6.46
N ALA A 359 -12.18 5.05 -6.69
CA ALA A 359 -11.31 4.49 -5.66
C ALA A 359 -10.06 5.34 -5.40
N PHE A 360 -9.44 5.88 -6.45
CA PHE A 360 -8.15 6.55 -6.39
C PHE A 360 -8.27 8.05 -6.11
N LYS A 361 -9.41 8.65 -6.49
CA LYS A 361 -9.84 9.98 -6.07
C LYS A 361 -11.07 9.83 -5.18
N PRO A 362 -10.93 9.24 -3.98
CA PRO A 362 -12.08 9.05 -3.11
C PRO A 362 -12.76 10.40 -2.85
N GLU A 363 -14.08 10.35 -2.62
CA GLU A 363 -14.90 11.51 -2.25
C GLU A 363 -14.11 12.45 -1.35
N ASN A 364 -14.18 13.75 -1.64
CA ASN A 364 -13.43 14.77 -0.93
C ASN A 364 -13.58 14.55 0.59
N GLU A 365 -12.54 14.01 1.25
CA GLU A 365 -12.54 13.73 2.69
C GLU A 365 -12.86 15.02 3.47
N SER A 366 -12.62 16.20 2.85
CA SER A 366 -13.07 17.49 3.39
C SER A 366 -14.58 17.51 3.61
N ARG A 367 -15.41 16.97 2.71
CA ARG A 367 -16.87 17.00 2.84
C ARG A 367 -17.34 16.18 4.05
N LYS A 368 -16.73 15.01 4.28
CA LYS A 368 -17.05 14.18 5.46
C LYS A 368 -16.52 14.81 6.74
N ASP A 369 -15.36 15.48 6.68
CA ASP A 369 -14.83 16.27 7.78
C ASP A 369 -15.75 17.45 8.12
N GLU A 370 -16.24 18.17 7.11
CA GLU A 370 -17.17 19.29 7.24
C GLU A 370 -18.52 18.82 7.83
N GLU A 371 -19.04 17.68 7.38
CA GLU A 371 -20.25 17.06 7.94
C GLU A 371 -20.07 16.67 9.40
N PHE A 372 -18.93 16.07 9.75
CA PHE A 372 -18.58 15.76 11.13
C PHE A 372 -18.47 17.02 12.00
N GLU A 373 -17.71 18.02 11.55
CA GLU A 373 -17.55 19.30 12.25
C GLU A 373 -18.90 19.99 12.47
N LYS A 374 -19.76 20.00 11.45
CA LYS A 374 -21.12 20.52 11.52
C LYS A 374 -21.92 19.79 12.61
N MET A 375 -21.94 18.46 12.61
CA MET A 375 -22.63 17.69 13.64
C MET A 375 -22.10 17.97 15.06
N ILE A 376 -20.78 18.07 15.23
CA ILE A 376 -20.17 18.41 16.52
C ILE A 376 -20.63 19.80 16.97
N SER A 377 -20.69 20.79 16.07
CA SER A 377 -21.13 22.14 16.40
C SER A 377 -22.62 22.23 16.73
N GLU A 378 -23.48 21.51 16.00
CA GLU A 378 -24.94 21.56 16.16
C GLU A 378 -25.42 20.84 17.42
N LEU A 379 -24.82 19.68 17.72
CA LEU A 379 -25.20 18.85 18.86
C LEU A 379 -24.37 19.12 20.13
N GLY A 380 -23.27 19.85 19.99
CA GLY A 380 -22.43 20.32 21.08
C GLY A 380 -21.92 19.20 21.98
N ILE A 381 -22.24 19.29 23.28
CA ILE A 381 -21.75 18.36 24.31
C ILE A 381 -22.20 16.92 24.04
N LYS A 382 -23.43 16.71 23.53
CA LYS A 382 -23.97 15.36 23.30
C LYS A 382 -23.10 14.58 22.31
N ALA A 383 -22.79 15.19 21.16
CA ALA A 383 -21.96 14.56 20.13
C ALA A 383 -20.50 14.42 20.59
N ASN A 384 -19.95 15.44 21.28
CA ASN A 384 -18.58 15.37 21.79
C ASN A 384 -18.37 14.19 22.76
N THR A 385 -19.25 14.05 23.75
CA THR A 385 -19.19 12.95 24.72
C THR A 385 -19.34 11.60 24.01
N PHE A 386 -20.30 11.48 23.09
CA PHE A 386 -20.51 10.26 22.34
C PHE A 386 -19.28 9.85 21.50
N THR A 387 -18.65 10.79 20.80
CA THR A 387 -17.43 10.55 20.03
C THR A 387 -16.26 10.10 20.93
N LEU A 388 -16.07 10.74 22.08
CA LEU A 388 -15.04 10.33 23.04
C LEU A 388 -15.31 8.95 23.61
N ASP A 389 -16.56 8.65 23.97
CA ASP A 389 -16.93 7.36 24.54
C ASP A 389 -16.68 6.22 23.55
N ILE A 390 -16.97 6.41 22.27
CA ILE A 390 -16.60 5.44 21.22
C ILE A 390 -15.08 5.24 21.20
N MET A 391 -14.28 6.32 21.19
CA MET A 391 -12.82 6.20 21.13
C MET A 391 -12.20 5.60 22.41
N ARG A 392 -12.79 5.87 23.58
CA ARG A 392 -12.34 5.38 24.90
C ARG A 392 -12.71 3.92 25.16
N ASN A 393 -13.73 3.41 24.48
CA ASN A 393 -14.20 2.03 24.65
C ASN A 393 -13.62 1.07 23.60
N ILE A 394 -12.77 1.54 22.68
CA ILE A 394 -12.05 0.64 21.77
C ILE A 394 -11.17 -0.29 22.61
N PRO A 395 -11.24 -1.63 22.42
CA PRO A 395 -10.42 -2.58 23.17
C PRO A 395 -8.92 -2.29 23.06
N VAL A 396 -8.21 -2.51 24.17
CA VAL A 396 -6.75 -2.44 24.23
C VAL A 396 -6.11 -3.69 23.66
N HIS A 397 -4.92 -3.54 23.08
CA HIS A 397 -4.03 -4.65 22.84
C HIS A 397 -3.44 -5.14 24.15
N GLU A 398 -3.38 -6.46 24.30
CA GLU A 398 -2.61 -7.08 25.36
C GLU A 398 -1.12 -7.05 24.99
N PHE A 399 -0.32 -6.34 25.78
CA PHE A 399 1.14 -6.28 25.68
C PHE A 399 1.80 -6.89 26.92
N GLY A 400 3.06 -7.29 26.80
CA GLY A 400 3.89 -7.59 27.99
C GLY A 400 3.55 -8.92 28.68
N LYS A 401 2.85 -9.84 28.01
CA LYS A 401 2.55 -11.18 28.56
C LYS A 401 3.73 -12.15 28.53
N GLY A 402 4.86 -11.76 27.91
CA GLY A 402 6.08 -12.57 27.88
C GLY A 402 6.89 -12.51 29.17
N GLU A 403 7.81 -13.47 29.34
CA GLU A 403 8.66 -13.60 30.53
C GLU A 403 9.64 -12.43 30.71
N ASN A 404 10.01 -11.74 29.62
CA ASN A 404 10.97 -10.64 29.62
C ASN A 404 10.42 -9.43 28.87
N GLU A 405 10.78 -8.23 29.34
CA GLU A 405 10.56 -6.99 28.62
C GLU A 405 11.45 -6.95 27.36
N TYR A 406 10.89 -6.45 26.26
CA TYR A 406 11.58 -6.20 25.00
C TYR A 406 11.86 -4.71 24.83
N SER A 407 13.10 -4.30 25.08
CA SER A 407 13.52 -2.90 25.16
C SER A 407 14.05 -2.35 23.84
N LEU A 408 14.25 -1.03 23.79
CA LEU A 408 14.90 -0.36 22.67
C LEU A 408 16.34 -0.86 22.45
N ASP A 409 17.07 -1.16 23.53
CA ASP A 409 18.45 -1.64 23.45
C ASP A 409 18.52 -3.01 22.76
N GLN A 410 17.52 -3.87 22.97
CA GLN A 410 17.42 -5.15 22.26
C GLN A 410 17.14 -4.97 20.77
N VAL A 411 16.36 -3.95 20.38
CA VAL A 411 16.19 -3.59 18.95
C VAL A 411 17.54 -3.16 18.36
N ILE A 412 18.26 -2.26 19.02
CA ILE A 412 19.56 -1.75 18.55
C ILE A 412 20.60 -2.87 18.45
N ALA A 413 20.62 -3.78 19.44
CA ALA A 413 21.48 -4.96 19.43
C ALA A 413 21.08 -5.99 18.35
N GLY A 414 19.83 -5.95 17.87
CA GLY A 414 19.29 -6.87 16.87
C GLY A 414 19.87 -6.75 15.45
N GLN A 415 20.73 -5.75 15.21
CA GLN A 415 21.40 -5.46 13.92
C GLN A 415 20.39 -5.47 12.77
N HIS A 416 19.46 -4.52 12.80
CA HIS A 416 18.46 -4.36 11.75
C HIS A 416 19.02 -3.64 10.53
N ASP A 417 18.49 -3.98 9.37
CA ASP A 417 18.73 -3.25 8.14
C ASP A 417 17.44 -2.62 7.67
N ARG A 418 17.49 -1.37 7.22
CA ARG A 418 16.28 -0.68 6.76
C ARG A 418 15.68 -1.31 5.49
N VAL A 419 16.49 -2.07 4.74
CA VAL A 419 16.05 -2.80 3.55
C VAL A 419 15.58 -4.18 4.00
N MET A 420 14.30 -4.48 3.78
CA MET A 420 13.65 -5.70 4.28
C MET A 420 14.43 -6.99 3.97
N THR A 421 15.05 -7.09 2.79
CA THR A 421 15.78 -8.28 2.34
C THR A 421 17.06 -8.50 3.16
N LYS A 422 17.75 -7.41 3.54
CA LYS A 422 18.94 -7.45 4.40
C LYS A 422 18.59 -7.66 5.88
N ASP A 423 17.37 -7.32 6.28
CA ASP A 423 16.83 -7.62 7.61
C ASP A 423 16.26 -9.04 7.75
N ASN A 424 16.38 -9.88 6.71
CA ASN A 424 15.72 -11.20 6.64
C ASN A 424 14.20 -11.11 6.87
N TYR A 425 13.58 -10.04 6.38
CA TYR A 425 12.15 -9.75 6.45
C TYR A 425 11.59 -9.69 7.88
N ARG A 426 12.43 -9.52 8.90
CA ARG A 426 12.04 -9.56 10.31
C ARG A 426 11.01 -8.49 10.66
N LEU A 427 11.31 -7.21 10.42
CA LEU A 427 10.37 -6.12 10.68
C LEU A 427 9.19 -6.10 9.71
N HIS A 428 9.43 -6.42 8.44
CA HIS A 428 8.38 -6.49 7.42
C HIS A 428 7.28 -7.51 7.79
N ASN A 429 7.66 -8.72 8.18
CA ASN A 429 6.71 -9.76 8.61
C ASN A 429 5.97 -9.39 9.90
N ASP A 430 6.65 -8.73 10.85
CA ASP A 430 6.03 -8.29 12.09
C ASP A 430 5.01 -7.16 11.84
N LEU A 431 5.32 -6.29 10.88
CA LEU A 431 4.42 -5.23 10.45
C LEU A 431 3.14 -5.76 9.81
N ASP A 432 3.23 -6.74 8.91
CA ASP A 432 2.05 -7.36 8.28
C ASP A 432 1.10 -7.93 9.34
N LYS A 433 1.64 -8.63 10.35
CA LYS A 433 0.85 -9.15 11.48
C LYS A 433 0.25 -8.04 12.34
N ALA A 434 1.02 -6.97 12.59
CA ALA A 434 0.56 -5.83 13.39
C ALA A 434 -0.64 -5.14 12.73
N TYR A 435 -0.60 -4.95 11.40
CA TYR A 435 -1.74 -4.43 10.65
C TYR A 435 -2.98 -5.30 10.78
N SER A 436 -2.86 -6.61 10.57
CA SER A 436 -4.01 -7.51 10.69
C SER A 436 -4.61 -7.49 12.09
N LYS A 437 -3.79 -7.44 13.14
CA LYS A 437 -4.26 -7.41 14.54
C LYS A 437 -5.04 -6.13 14.84
N GLU A 438 -4.54 -4.97 14.42
CA GLU A 438 -5.24 -3.69 14.63
C GLU A 438 -6.55 -3.62 13.84
N SER A 439 -6.51 -3.93 12.54
CA SER A 439 -7.72 -3.90 11.70
C SER A 439 -8.81 -4.84 12.23
N SER A 440 -8.42 -6.02 12.74
CA SER A 440 -9.37 -6.98 13.31
C SER A 440 -10.00 -6.48 14.62
N ILE A 441 -9.24 -5.81 15.50
CA ILE A 441 -9.79 -5.22 16.73
C ILE A 441 -10.79 -4.11 16.40
N LEU A 442 -10.44 -3.23 15.46
CA LEU A 442 -11.33 -2.15 15.03
C LEU A 442 -12.59 -2.69 14.38
N ASP A 443 -12.50 -3.60 13.41
CA ASP A 443 -13.68 -4.20 12.77
C ASP A 443 -14.57 -4.94 13.78
N LYS A 444 -13.99 -5.71 14.71
CA LYS A 444 -14.74 -6.42 15.74
C LYS A 444 -15.49 -5.46 16.66
N TYR A 445 -14.85 -4.39 17.10
CA TYR A 445 -15.47 -3.38 17.96
C TYR A 445 -16.57 -2.62 17.20
N PHE A 446 -16.29 -2.11 16.00
CA PHE A 446 -17.26 -1.32 15.26
C PHE A 446 -18.41 -2.16 14.65
N SER A 447 -18.21 -3.46 14.47
CA SER A 447 -19.27 -4.40 14.07
C SER A 447 -20.33 -4.61 15.15
N THR A 448 -20.10 -4.24 16.42
CA THR A 448 -21.12 -4.37 17.46
C THR A 448 -22.20 -3.29 17.39
N PHE A 449 -21.94 -2.18 16.72
CA PHE A 449 -22.89 -1.07 16.63
C PHE A 449 -23.97 -1.37 15.59
N THR A 450 -25.22 -1.48 16.05
CA THR A 450 -26.38 -1.74 15.17
C THR A 450 -27.31 -0.55 15.09
N ALA A 451 -28.05 -0.42 13.98
CA ALA A 451 -29.05 0.63 13.82
C ALA A 451 -30.22 0.50 14.82
N ALA A 452 -30.44 -0.69 15.39
CA ALA A 452 -31.45 -0.91 16.43
C ALA A 452 -31.03 -0.31 17.78
N GLU A 453 -29.75 -0.43 18.13
CA GLU A 453 -29.19 0.14 19.37
C GLU A 453 -28.91 1.64 19.25
N TYR A 454 -28.56 2.12 18.05
CA TYR A 454 -28.26 3.52 17.75
C TYR A 454 -29.17 4.05 16.63
N PRO A 455 -30.45 4.30 16.92
CA PRO A 455 -31.44 4.68 15.91
C PRO A 455 -31.31 6.13 15.43
N GLU A 456 -30.65 7.01 16.18
CA GLU A 456 -30.50 8.41 15.78
C GLU A 456 -29.49 8.54 14.62
N GLU A 457 -29.89 9.18 13.52
CA GLU A 457 -29.08 9.28 12.29
C GLU A 457 -27.67 9.85 12.54
N TRP A 458 -27.57 10.92 13.35
CA TRP A 458 -26.28 11.53 13.68
C TRP A 458 -25.34 10.57 14.43
N GLN A 459 -25.85 9.65 15.26
CA GLN A 459 -25.02 8.65 15.95
C GLN A 459 -24.39 7.71 14.92
N GLN A 460 -25.18 7.26 13.95
CA GLN A 460 -24.71 6.37 12.89
C GLN A 460 -23.65 7.04 12.02
N ILE A 461 -23.84 8.32 11.67
CA ILE A 461 -22.84 9.09 10.90
C ILE A 461 -21.54 9.22 11.70
N LEU A 462 -21.59 9.54 13.01
CA LEU A 462 -20.39 9.63 13.85
C LEU A 462 -19.66 8.29 13.96
N ILE A 463 -20.38 7.18 14.18
CA ILE A 463 -19.80 5.82 14.25
C ILE A 463 -19.06 5.51 12.94
N LYS A 464 -19.69 5.74 11.79
CA LYS A 464 -19.09 5.53 10.46
C LYS A 464 -17.86 6.39 10.26
N TYR A 465 -17.93 7.67 10.63
CA TYR A 465 -16.83 8.62 10.49
C TYR A 465 -15.61 8.17 11.29
N ILE A 466 -15.79 7.84 12.58
CA ILE A 466 -14.70 7.42 13.46
C ILE A 466 -14.06 6.13 12.93
N TYR A 467 -14.87 5.11 12.61
CA TYR A 467 -14.36 3.85 12.06
C TYR A 467 -13.53 4.08 10.79
N ARG A 468 -14.08 4.85 9.85
CA ARG A 468 -13.43 5.17 8.58
C ARG A 468 -12.10 5.89 8.80
N LYS A 469 -12.05 6.92 9.66
CA LYS A 469 -10.81 7.66 9.95
C LYS A 469 -9.73 6.79 10.57
N LEU A 470 -10.10 5.92 11.51
CA LEU A 470 -9.14 5.01 12.17
C LEU A 470 -8.58 4.00 11.17
N ILE A 471 -9.44 3.30 10.43
CA ILE A 471 -9.03 2.27 9.48
C ILE A 471 -8.21 2.88 8.33
N ILE A 472 -8.65 4.00 7.72
CA ILE A 472 -7.87 4.66 6.67
C ILE A 472 -6.47 5.02 7.18
N SER A 473 -6.35 5.49 8.42
CA SER A 473 -5.04 5.87 8.97
C SER A 473 -4.14 4.68 9.26
N VAL A 474 -4.67 3.58 9.81
CA VAL A 474 -3.93 2.32 9.98
C VAL A 474 -3.49 1.77 8.61
N ARG A 475 -4.30 1.98 7.58
CA ARG A 475 -4.01 1.56 6.21
C ARG A 475 -3.14 2.52 5.41
N ALA A 476 -2.84 3.71 5.90
CA ALA A 476 -1.97 4.66 5.21
C ALA A 476 -0.62 4.69 5.90
N ASP A 477 0.40 4.10 5.24
CA ASP A 477 1.79 4.24 5.71
C ASP A 477 2.16 5.72 5.79
N ARG A 478 2.74 6.12 6.93
CA ARG A 478 3.02 7.52 7.22
C ARG A 478 4.32 7.63 7.99
N GLY A 479 5.20 8.48 7.51
CA GLY A 479 6.47 8.74 8.16
C GLY A 479 7.31 9.77 7.41
N LEU A 480 8.51 10.00 7.91
CA LEU A 480 9.44 10.99 7.35
C LEU A 480 10.40 10.38 6.34
N GLY A 481 10.80 9.13 6.58
CA GLY A 481 11.76 8.44 5.73
C GLY A 481 11.21 8.18 4.33
N VAL A 482 11.99 8.52 3.32
CA VAL A 482 11.78 8.06 1.94
C VAL A 482 13.04 7.43 1.37
N GLY A 483 12.85 6.38 0.59
CA GLY A 483 13.90 5.68 -0.14
C GLY A 483 13.65 5.76 -1.63
N THR A 484 14.67 6.11 -2.41
CA THR A 484 14.54 6.23 -3.89
C THR A 484 15.22 5.11 -4.65
N HIS A 485 15.95 4.24 -3.94
CA HIS A 485 16.66 3.14 -4.57
C HIS A 485 15.67 2.16 -5.25
N PRO A 486 15.93 1.69 -6.48
CA PRO A 486 15.05 0.74 -7.18
C PRO A 486 14.77 -0.57 -6.44
N TRP A 487 15.71 -1.01 -5.60
CA TRP A 487 15.62 -2.26 -4.81
C TRP A 487 15.00 -2.08 -3.42
N GLU A 488 14.46 -0.90 -3.10
CA GLU A 488 13.80 -0.63 -1.82
C GLU A 488 12.28 -0.73 -1.92
N GLU A 489 11.63 -1.00 -0.79
CA GLU A 489 10.17 -0.93 -0.68
C GLU A 489 9.69 0.51 -0.98
N LYS A 490 8.59 0.63 -1.71
CA LYS A 490 7.91 1.92 -1.97
C LYS A 490 6.44 1.80 -1.55
N PRO A 491 6.04 2.35 -0.39
CA PRO A 491 6.85 3.11 0.58
C PRO A 491 7.84 2.22 1.35
N ALA A 492 8.88 2.83 1.92
CA ALA A 492 9.94 2.15 2.67
C ALA A 492 9.48 1.71 4.07
N ARG A 493 8.50 0.79 4.12
CA ARG A 493 7.77 0.40 5.34
C ARG A 493 8.66 0.01 6.50
N THR A 494 9.70 -0.79 6.25
CA THR A 494 10.66 -1.20 7.29
C THR A 494 11.33 0.01 7.94
N MET A 495 11.77 0.99 7.14
CA MET A 495 12.33 2.25 7.64
C MET A 495 11.29 3.08 8.42
N LEU A 496 10.02 3.10 7.99
CA LEU A 496 8.96 3.80 8.69
C LEU A 496 8.66 3.20 10.08
N VAL A 497 8.86 1.89 10.22
CA VAL A 497 8.79 1.20 11.51
C VAL A 497 9.97 1.58 12.38
N GLU A 498 11.19 1.55 11.84
CA GLU A 498 12.42 1.92 12.56
C GLU A 498 12.36 3.35 13.11
N GLU A 499 11.93 4.33 12.31
CA GLU A 499 11.80 5.71 12.79
C GLU A 499 10.75 5.86 13.91
N SER A 500 9.70 5.03 13.91
CA SER A 500 8.66 5.05 14.93
C SER A 500 9.17 4.43 16.23
N ILE A 501 9.94 3.35 16.15
CA ILE A 501 10.62 2.76 17.32
C ILE A 501 11.64 3.76 17.89
N LEU A 502 12.35 4.48 17.01
CA LEU A 502 13.37 5.46 17.34
C LEU A 502 12.85 6.90 17.44
N ALA A 503 11.55 7.10 17.63
CA ALA A 503 10.88 8.40 17.47
C ALA A 503 11.58 9.54 18.24
N GLU A 504 12.00 9.29 19.48
CA GLU A 504 12.71 10.29 20.27
C GLU A 504 14.05 10.70 19.66
N ARG A 505 14.87 9.73 19.23
CA ARG A 505 16.18 9.99 18.61
C ARG A 505 16.03 10.71 17.27
N ILE A 506 15.05 10.29 16.47
CA ILE A 506 14.74 10.92 15.18
C ILE A 506 14.36 12.39 15.41
N LEU A 507 13.36 12.65 16.25
CA LEU A 507 12.87 14.01 16.53
C LEU A 507 13.96 14.92 17.07
N GLY A 508 14.79 14.42 18.01
CA GLY A 508 15.89 15.18 18.59
C GLY A 508 16.97 15.58 17.57
N ASN A 509 17.12 14.84 16.48
CA ASN A 509 18.09 15.17 15.43
C ASN A 509 17.53 16.12 14.36
N ILE A 510 16.20 16.18 14.16
CA ILE A 510 15.60 16.90 13.02
C ILE A 510 14.80 18.16 13.37
N ILE A 511 14.22 18.27 14.58
CA ILE A 511 13.25 19.34 14.91
C ILE A 511 13.88 20.74 14.78
N GLU A 512 15.10 20.91 15.30
CA GLU A 512 15.80 22.20 15.32
C GLU A 512 16.60 22.47 14.04
N LYS A 513 16.65 21.50 13.12
CA LYS A 513 17.37 21.63 11.85
C LYS A 513 16.47 22.26 10.80
N ASP A 514 17.06 23.17 10.03
CA ASP A 514 16.45 23.65 8.79
C ASP A 514 16.14 22.45 7.87
N LYS A 515 15.01 22.53 7.17
CA LYS A 515 14.48 21.52 6.25
C LYS A 515 15.54 21.03 5.25
N VAL A 516 16.42 21.92 4.79
CA VAL A 516 17.46 21.55 3.82
C VAL A 516 18.51 20.58 4.40
N PHE A 517 18.77 20.63 5.71
CA PHE A 517 19.79 19.84 6.42
C PHE A 517 19.23 18.61 7.16
N ARG A 518 17.94 18.31 7.04
CA ARG A 518 17.31 17.21 7.81
C ARG A 518 17.68 15.80 7.31
N ASN A 519 18.02 15.63 6.04
CA ASN A 519 18.32 14.30 5.48
C ASN A 519 19.49 13.63 6.20
N GLU A 520 20.65 14.30 6.31
CA GLU A 520 21.83 13.75 6.99
C GLU A 520 21.57 13.53 8.49
N ALA A 521 20.89 14.47 9.16
CA ALA A 521 20.54 14.33 10.57
C ALA A 521 19.61 13.14 10.82
N TYR A 522 18.63 12.91 9.94
CA TYR A 522 17.75 11.74 9.95
C TYR A 522 18.55 10.44 9.75
N ARG A 523 19.41 10.38 8.73
CA ARG A 523 20.28 9.21 8.46
C ARG A 523 21.24 8.93 9.61
N LYS A 524 21.76 9.97 10.26
CA LYS A 524 22.64 9.87 11.42
C LYS A 524 21.92 9.25 12.62
N ALA A 525 20.69 9.68 12.91
CA ALA A 525 19.91 9.12 14.01
C ALA A 525 19.65 7.60 13.86
N LEU A 526 19.43 7.12 12.63
CA LEU A 526 19.32 5.68 12.34
C LEU A 526 20.67 4.97 12.47
N ARG A 527 21.74 5.51 11.90
CA ARG A 527 23.12 4.94 11.99
C ARG A 527 23.63 4.85 13.43
N ASP A 528 23.43 5.90 14.23
CA ASP A 528 23.79 5.95 15.65
C ASP A 528 22.97 4.94 16.48
N SER A 529 21.86 4.44 15.91
CA SER A 529 21.02 3.39 16.49
C SER A 529 21.29 2.01 15.87
N ASN A 530 22.46 1.85 15.23
CA ASN A 530 22.94 0.58 14.66
C ASN A 530 22.05 0.00 13.56
N ILE A 531 21.27 0.84 12.88
CA ILE A 531 20.55 0.45 11.66
C ILE A 531 21.52 0.51 10.49
N THR A 532 21.61 -0.58 9.73
CA THR A 532 22.50 -0.67 8.55
C THR A 532 21.76 -0.36 7.26
N SER A 533 22.53 0.05 6.24
CA SER A 533 22.08 0.02 4.85
C SER A 533 23.23 0.26 3.87
N ALA A 534 23.18 -0.40 2.71
CA ALA A 534 24.11 -0.16 1.61
C ALA A 534 23.76 1.08 0.76
N SER A 535 22.52 1.55 0.83
CA SER A 535 21.97 2.61 -0.05
C SER A 535 21.66 3.91 0.69
N TRP A 536 22.42 4.27 1.74
CA TRP A 536 22.20 5.49 2.53
C TRP A 536 22.16 6.79 1.71
N ASN A 537 22.79 6.81 0.54
CA ASN A 537 22.80 7.96 -0.38
C ASN A 537 21.47 8.17 -1.13
N TYR A 538 20.51 7.26 -0.97
CA TYR A 538 19.18 7.28 -1.57
C TYR A 538 18.08 7.51 -0.53
N VAL A 539 18.44 7.83 0.72
CA VAL A 539 17.51 8.02 1.84
C VAL A 539 17.35 9.49 2.18
N GLY A 540 16.11 9.96 2.22
CA GLY A 540 15.77 11.34 2.60
C GLY A 540 14.74 11.40 3.73
N CYS A 541 14.55 12.62 4.25
CA CYS A 541 13.52 12.97 5.21
C CYS A 541 12.57 14.00 4.61
N ILE A 542 11.29 13.64 4.39
CA ILE A 542 10.28 14.58 3.91
C ILE A 542 9.92 15.58 5.01
N ASP A 543 9.51 16.77 4.60
CA ASP A 543 9.00 17.79 5.51
C ASP A 543 7.47 17.66 5.58
N ASN A 544 7.01 16.83 6.52
CA ASN A 544 5.60 16.52 6.68
C ASN A 544 5.19 16.67 8.15
N ASP A 545 4.40 17.71 8.44
CA ASP A 545 3.93 18.03 9.79
C ASP A 545 3.12 16.89 10.43
N GLU A 546 2.37 16.15 9.62
CA GLU A 546 1.58 15.01 10.10
C GLU A 546 2.48 13.83 10.51
N ALA A 547 3.56 13.58 9.76
CA ALA A 547 4.55 12.57 10.12
C ALA A 547 5.34 12.97 11.38
N ILE A 548 5.71 14.25 11.52
CA ILE A 548 6.32 14.79 12.75
C ILE A 548 5.36 14.60 13.92
N THR A 549 4.08 14.94 13.74
CA THR A 549 3.05 14.80 14.78
C THR A 549 2.87 13.34 15.18
N LYS A 550 2.85 12.39 14.21
CA LYS A 550 2.85 10.94 14.49
C LYS A 550 4.01 10.56 15.42
N LEU A 551 5.23 10.99 15.11
CA LEU A 551 6.40 10.66 15.95
C LEU A 551 6.32 11.30 17.35
N LYS A 552 5.81 12.54 17.46
CA LYS A 552 5.59 13.18 18.77
C LYS A 552 4.58 12.39 19.62
N ILE A 553 3.49 11.96 18.99
CA ILE A 553 2.48 11.09 19.61
C ILE A 553 3.12 9.77 20.07
N VAL A 554 3.95 9.14 19.25
CA VAL A 554 4.64 7.90 19.64
C VAL A 554 5.53 8.13 20.85
N LYS A 555 6.35 9.19 20.82
CA LYS A 555 7.22 9.58 21.94
C LYS A 555 6.44 9.78 23.23
N GLU A 556 5.33 10.52 23.18
CA GLU A 556 4.62 10.94 24.38
C GLU A 556 3.59 9.95 24.91
N CYS A 557 2.98 9.14 24.03
CA CYS A 557 1.85 8.29 24.38
C CYS A 557 2.21 6.80 24.37
N LEU A 558 3.22 6.38 23.61
CA LEU A 558 3.45 4.97 23.31
C LEU A 558 4.83 4.49 23.78
N SER A 559 5.87 5.35 23.81
CA SER A 559 7.23 4.94 24.19
C SER A 559 7.37 4.29 25.56
N ASN A 560 6.48 4.61 26.50
CA ASN A 560 6.49 4.05 27.87
C ASN A 560 5.64 2.79 28.03
N VAL A 561 4.92 2.35 26.99
CA VAL A 561 4.12 1.12 27.04
C VAL A 561 5.06 -0.08 26.95
N GLY A 562 5.15 -0.87 28.02
CA GLY A 562 5.97 -2.08 28.06
C GLY A 562 5.52 -3.11 27.03
N VAL A 563 6.48 -3.73 26.35
CA VAL A 563 6.24 -4.77 25.34
C VAL A 563 7.18 -5.94 25.61
N SER A 564 6.84 -7.14 25.12
CA SER A 564 7.58 -8.38 25.38
C SER A 564 8.18 -9.03 24.14
N SER A 565 7.97 -8.43 22.96
CA SER A 565 8.56 -8.92 21.72
C SER A 565 8.76 -7.81 20.68
N ARG A 566 9.59 -8.08 19.67
CA ARG A 566 9.74 -7.20 18.50
C ARG A 566 8.40 -6.95 17.80
N GLN A 567 7.57 -7.98 17.66
CA GLN A 567 6.25 -7.84 17.04
C GLN A 567 5.35 -6.88 17.84
N GLU A 568 5.34 -6.99 19.17
CA GLU A 568 4.60 -6.05 20.03
C GLU A 568 5.16 -4.63 19.95
N MET A 569 6.49 -4.47 19.83
CA MET A 569 7.12 -3.17 19.61
C MET A 569 6.66 -2.52 18.30
N VAL A 570 6.62 -3.28 17.20
CA VAL A 570 6.13 -2.80 15.89
C VAL A 570 4.66 -2.39 15.97
N LEU A 571 3.81 -3.23 16.57
CA LEU A 571 2.39 -2.94 16.78
C LEU A 571 2.20 -1.69 17.64
N CYS A 572 2.92 -1.56 18.75
CA CYS A 572 2.76 -0.45 19.67
C CYS A 572 3.29 0.86 19.08
N ARG A 573 4.53 0.88 18.58
CA ARG A 573 5.19 2.13 18.19
C ARG A 573 4.83 2.62 16.80
N TYR A 574 4.63 1.73 15.83
CA TYR A 574 4.29 2.13 14.48
C TYR A 574 2.77 2.13 14.25
N VAL A 575 2.12 0.97 14.34
CA VAL A 575 0.66 0.86 14.08
C VAL A 575 -0.16 1.63 15.11
N GLY A 576 0.23 1.61 16.39
CA GLY A 576 -0.36 2.47 17.42
C GLY A 576 -0.19 3.95 17.13
N GLY A 577 0.96 4.36 16.58
CA GLY A 577 1.17 5.72 16.08
C GLY A 577 0.20 6.10 14.97
N LEU A 578 -0.08 5.18 14.03
CA LEU A 578 -1.05 5.37 12.94
C LEU A 578 -2.49 5.50 13.43
N ARG A 579 -2.90 4.72 14.45
CA ARG A 579 -4.21 4.90 15.09
C ARG A 579 -4.30 6.21 15.86
N LYS A 580 -3.31 6.52 16.69
CA LYS A 580 -3.31 7.72 17.54
C LYS A 580 -3.30 9.02 16.73
N ILE A 581 -2.63 9.07 15.57
CA ILE A 581 -2.71 10.26 14.70
C ILE A 581 -4.11 10.45 14.09
N ALA A 582 -4.87 9.38 13.85
CA ALA A 582 -6.28 9.52 13.47
C ALA A 582 -7.13 10.06 14.63
N GLN A 583 -6.94 9.53 15.84
CA GLN A 583 -7.61 10.06 17.04
C GLN A 583 -7.26 11.54 17.27
N TYR A 584 -5.99 11.93 17.08
CA TYR A 584 -5.54 13.32 17.15
C TYR A 584 -6.33 14.22 16.18
N LYS A 585 -6.49 13.75 14.93
CA LYS A 585 -7.23 14.49 13.91
C LYS A 585 -8.70 14.63 14.27
N ILE A 586 -9.34 13.56 14.75
CA ILE A 586 -10.73 13.61 15.23
C ILE A 586 -10.87 14.64 16.35
N LEU A 587 -9.96 14.64 17.34
CA LEU A 587 -9.96 15.63 18.43
C LEU A 587 -9.79 17.07 17.93
N LYS A 588 -8.85 17.33 17.00
CA LYS A 588 -8.73 18.67 16.40
C LYS A 588 -10.01 19.10 15.68
N LYS A 589 -10.68 18.17 14.99
CA LYS A 589 -11.95 18.40 14.30
C LYS A 589 -13.11 18.64 15.28
N MET A 590 -13.01 18.13 16.51
CA MET A 590 -13.93 18.46 17.59
C MET A 590 -13.66 19.83 18.24
N GLY A 591 -12.60 20.54 17.81
CA GLY A 591 -12.23 21.88 18.30
C GLY A 591 -11.18 21.91 19.40
N TYR A 592 -10.56 20.77 19.74
CA TYR A 592 -9.50 20.72 20.76
C TYR A 592 -8.22 21.42 20.25
N LYS A 593 -7.55 22.13 21.16
CA LYS A 593 -6.21 22.69 20.90
C LYS A 593 -5.16 21.58 20.96
N GLU A 594 -3.97 21.84 20.39
CA GLU A 594 -2.93 20.80 20.25
C GLU A 594 -2.50 20.18 21.59
N ASP A 595 -2.30 21.00 22.62
CA ASP A 595 -1.93 20.52 23.96
C ASP A 595 -3.05 19.70 24.61
N GLU A 596 -4.31 20.07 24.38
CA GLU A 596 -5.50 19.35 24.87
C GLU A 596 -5.66 18.02 24.15
N CYS A 597 -5.43 17.99 22.83
CA CYS A 597 -5.41 16.76 22.06
C CYS A 597 -4.38 15.77 22.61
N MET A 598 -3.15 16.24 22.89
CA MET A 598 -2.09 15.36 23.41
C MET A 598 -2.42 14.82 24.80
N LYS A 599 -3.05 15.63 25.66
CA LYS A 599 -3.51 15.20 26.98
C LYS A 599 -4.61 14.14 26.86
N GLU A 600 -5.60 14.35 25.99
CA GLU A 600 -6.68 13.39 25.77
C GLU A 600 -6.16 12.11 25.09
N LEU A 601 -5.23 12.20 24.14
CA LEU A 601 -4.64 11.02 23.50
C LEU A 601 -3.92 10.08 24.48
N LYS A 602 -3.31 10.62 25.54
CA LYS A 602 -2.67 9.82 26.59
C LYS A 602 -3.68 9.01 27.40
N SER A 603 -4.93 9.46 27.51
CA SER A 603 -6.00 8.74 28.22
C SER A 603 -6.69 7.69 27.34
N LEU A 604 -6.69 7.89 26.02
CA LEU A 604 -7.32 6.92 25.11
C LEU A 604 -6.58 5.57 25.13
N PRO A 605 -7.30 4.45 25.10
CA PRO A 605 -6.67 3.12 25.07
C PRO A 605 -5.95 2.86 23.75
N PHE A 606 -4.87 2.08 23.83
CA PHE A 606 -4.28 1.37 22.71
C PHE A 606 -3.85 -0.02 23.16
#